data_AF-A0AA95FRZ7-F1
#
_entry.id   AF-A0AA95FRZ7-F1
#
_cell.length_a   1.000
_cell.length_b   1.000
_cell.length_c   1.000
_cell.angle_alpha   90.00
_cell.angle_beta   90.00
_cell.angle_gamma   90.00
#
_symmetry.space_group_name_H-M   'P 1'
#
loop_
_entity.id
_entity.type
_entity.pdbx_description
1 polymer ?
#
loop_
_entity_poly.entity_id
_entity_poly.type
_entity_poly.pdbx_seq_one_letter_code
_entity_poly.pdbx_strand_id
1 'polypeptide(L)'
;MRIDAHHHVWDLDRRPQPWTEDLPVLRRSFGFDELTPQLLAHRVEGTVVVHTVASPEETGELLALAAADPLVAGVVGWLDVEAPDLDETLASTRLLPGGRHLVGARHQLQVEPDRQWLDRPAVRRGLETLGEHGLVWDLVVSPEQLGDVRRAVAALPQVSFVLDHAGKPPLAGGDLAAWRADLAALATLPNLAVKLSGLVTEASWDRWQVEDLRPAADHVLELFGPDRTMFGSDWPVCLLAGADYDSVVATFDDLVASLTAAERAQVWGDTAVRVYGLEE
;
A
#
# COMPACT_ATOMS: atom_id res chain seq x y z
N MET A 1 6.31 14.65 9.67
CA MET A 1 7.11 14.15 8.53
C MET A 1 6.15 13.84 7.39
N ARG A 2 6.43 14.20 6.12
CA ARG A 2 5.59 13.72 4.98
C ARG A 2 6.14 12.40 4.44
N ILE A 3 5.29 11.38 4.34
CA ILE A 3 5.61 10.05 3.86
C ILE A 3 4.74 9.70 2.66
N ASP A 4 5.38 9.24 1.58
CA ASP A 4 4.68 8.49 0.54
C ASP A 4 4.64 7.02 0.92
N ALA A 5 3.53 6.54 1.48
CA ALA A 5 3.44 5.19 2.03
C ALA A 5 3.14 4.11 0.98
N HIS A 6 3.06 4.46 -0.31
CA HIS A 6 2.83 3.49 -1.36
C HIS A 6 3.36 3.98 -2.70
N HIS A 7 4.49 3.42 -3.12
CA HIS A 7 4.94 3.51 -4.50
C HIS A 7 5.70 2.23 -4.88
N HIS A 8 6.04 2.15 -6.16
CA HIS A 8 6.78 1.06 -6.76
C HIS A 8 7.96 1.60 -7.55
N VAL A 9 9.01 0.79 -7.64
CA VAL A 9 10.11 0.96 -8.60
C VAL A 9 10.43 -0.41 -9.18
N TRP A 10 10.87 -0.43 -10.43
CA TRP A 10 11.32 -1.67 -11.05
C TRP A 10 12.28 -1.39 -12.21
N ASP A 11 13.14 -2.38 -12.46
CA ASP A 11 14.01 -2.39 -13.62
C ASP A 11 13.66 -3.60 -14.50
N LEU A 12 13.11 -3.35 -15.69
CA LEU A 12 12.69 -4.40 -16.62
C LEU A 12 13.84 -5.23 -17.18
N ASP A 13 15.07 -4.69 -17.21
CA ASP A 13 16.26 -5.44 -17.61
C ASP A 13 16.68 -6.46 -16.52
N ARG A 14 16.30 -6.20 -15.28
CA ARG A 14 16.59 -7.04 -14.12
C ARG A 14 15.46 -8.02 -13.82
N ARG A 15 14.22 -7.56 -13.86
CA ARG A 15 13.03 -8.33 -13.47
C ARG A 15 11.85 -7.99 -14.38
N PRO A 16 11.35 -8.97 -15.16
CA PRO A 16 10.14 -8.78 -15.93
C PRO A 16 8.95 -8.44 -15.03
N GLN A 17 8.04 -7.62 -15.55
CA GLN A 17 6.79 -7.23 -14.91
C GLN A 17 5.61 -7.72 -15.76
N PRO A 18 5.22 -9.01 -15.66
CA PRO A 18 4.21 -9.59 -16.56
C PRO A 18 2.86 -8.86 -16.52
N TRP A 19 2.49 -8.27 -15.38
CA TRP A 19 1.25 -7.51 -15.22
C TRP A 19 1.21 -6.19 -16.01
N THR A 20 2.36 -5.72 -16.53
CA THR A 20 2.46 -4.51 -17.37
C THR A 20 2.41 -4.80 -18.87
N GLU A 21 2.29 -6.06 -19.29
CA GLU A 21 2.46 -6.44 -20.70
C GLU A 21 1.52 -5.68 -21.65
N ASP A 22 0.27 -5.50 -21.22
CA ASP A 22 -0.80 -4.79 -21.93
C ASP A 22 -0.93 -3.31 -21.52
N LEU A 23 0.04 -2.78 -20.77
CA LEU A 23 0.03 -1.42 -20.22
C LEU A 23 1.24 -0.62 -20.75
N PRO A 24 1.17 -0.05 -21.97
CA PRO A 24 2.33 0.55 -22.64
C PRO A 24 3.04 1.64 -21.81
N VAL A 25 2.31 2.44 -21.04
CA VAL A 25 2.88 3.50 -20.19
C VAL A 25 3.76 2.94 -19.07
N LEU A 26 3.49 1.72 -18.61
CA LEU A 26 4.24 1.04 -17.54
C LEU A 26 5.31 0.09 -18.08
N ARG A 27 5.38 -0.12 -19.40
CA ARG A 27 6.30 -1.07 -20.05
C ARG A 27 7.71 -0.49 -20.24
N ARG A 28 8.26 0.10 -19.18
CA ARG A 28 9.63 0.63 -19.05
C ARG A 28 10.12 0.51 -17.62
N SER A 29 11.41 0.72 -17.36
CA SER A 29 11.94 0.82 -16.00
C SER A 29 11.54 2.14 -15.35
N PHE A 30 11.33 2.11 -14.04
CA PHE A 30 11.01 3.25 -13.18
C PHE A 30 11.87 3.19 -11.92
N GLY A 31 12.59 4.26 -11.62
CA GLY A 31 13.54 4.30 -10.51
C GLY A 31 13.51 5.62 -9.73
N PHE A 32 14.36 5.68 -8.70
CA PHE A 32 14.51 6.87 -7.86
C PHE A 32 15.12 8.07 -8.58
N ASP A 33 15.76 7.87 -9.73
CA ASP A 33 16.22 8.95 -10.60
C ASP A 33 15.06 9.81 -11.14
N GLU A 34 13.91 9.18 -11.41
CA GLU A 34 12.68 9.88 -11.81
C GLU A 34 11.81 10.29 -10.62
N LEU A 35 11.76 9.47 -9.56
CA LEU A 35 10.89 9.72 -8.41
C LEU A 35 11.46 10.78 -7.44
N THR A 36 12.76 10.77 -7.15
CA THR A 36 13.39 11.69 -6.18
C THR A 36 13.10 13.16 -6.45
N PRO A 37 13.21 13.68 -7.69
CA PRO A 37 12.86 15.07 -7.98
C PRO A 37 11.41 15.42 -7.59
N GLN A 38 10.46 14.48 -7.78
CA GLN A 38 9.06 14.66 -7.42
C GLN A 38 8.88 14.69 -5.89
N LEU A 39 9.48 13.73 -5.19
CA LEU A 39 9.44 13.66 -3.72
C LEU A 39 9.94 14.97 -3.10
N LEU A 40 11.09 15.47 -3.57
CA LEU A 40 11.69 16.72 -3.08
C LEU A 40 10.82 17.95 -3.39
N ALA A 41 10.20 18.01 -4.56
CA ALA A 41 9.30 19.12 -4.94
C ALA A 41 8.11 19.23 -3.97
N HIS A 42 7.59 18.10 -3.50
CA HIS A 42 6.47 18.03 -2.56
C HIS A 42 6.88 17.92 -1.08
N ARG A 43 8.17 18.00 -0.80
CA ARG A 43 8.75 17.86 0.56
C ARG A 43 8.36 16.54 1.22
N VAL A 44 8.30 15.47 0.44
CA VAL A 44 8.23 14.10 0.97
C VAL A 44 9.61 13.76 1.53
N GLU A 45 9.63 13.37 2.80
CA GLU A 45 10.85 13.18 3.60
C GLU A 45 11.24 11.70 3.71
N GLY A 46 10.30 10.80 3.41
CA GLY A 46 10.53 9.36 3.38
C GLY A 46 9.43 8.64 2.61
N THR A 47 9.68 7.39 2.26
CA THR A 47 8.76 6.58 1.46
C THR A 47 8.72 5.14 1.93
N VAL A 48 7.60 4.47 1.64
CA VAL A 48 7.47 3.02 1.73
C VAL A 48 7.38 2.45 0.32
N VAL A 49 8.42 1.75 -0.10
CA VAL A 49 8.44 1.05 -1.40
C VAL A 49 7.81 -0.32 -1.25
N VAL A 50 6.91 -0.67 -2.16
CA VAL A 50 6.10 -1.89 -2.08
C VAL A 50 6.47 -2.82 -3.25
N HIS A 51 6.60 -4.12 -2.97
CA HIS A 51 6.93 -5.13 -3.99
C HIS A 51 5.90 -5.15 -5.13
N THR A 52 6.33 -5.51 -6.34
CA THR A 52 5.46 -5.56 -7.53
C THR A 52 5.13 -6.99 -7.95
N VAL A 53 6.02 -7.95 -7.68
CA VAL A 53 5.85 -9.36 -8.03
C VAL A 53 6.04 -10.28 -6.83
N ALA A 54 5.55 -11.51 -6.95
CA ALA A 54 5.66 -12.52 -5.90
C ALA A 54 7.04 -13.20 -5.93
N SER A 55 8.09 -12.49 -5.46
CA SER A 55 9.47 -12.99 -5.51
C SER A 55 10.27 -12.55 -4.27
N PRO A 56 10.88 -13.49 -3.52
CA PRO A 56 11.80 -13.17 -2.42
C PRO A 56 13.01 -12.36 -2.88
N GLU A 57 13.47 -12.60 -4.11
CA GLU A 57 14.58 -11.88 -4.68
C GLU A 57 14.26 -10.39 -4.78
N GLU A 58 13.05 -10.00 -5.23
CA GLU A 58 12.60 -8.59 -5.29
C GLU A 58 12.70 -7.91 -3.93
N THR A 59 12.27 -8.58 -2.85
CA THR A 59 12.41 -8.08 -1.48
C THR A 59 13.87 -7.72 -1.17
N GLY A 60 14.83 -8.57 -1.54
CA GLY A 60 16.25 -8.28 -1.36
C GLY A 60 16.74 -7.09 -2.18
N GLU A 61 16.20 -6.86 -3.37
CA GLU A 61 16.56 -5.71 -4.24
C GLU A 61 16.04 -4.40 -3.66
N LEU A 62 14.80 -4.40 -3.15
CA LEU A 62 14.19 -3.24 -2.50
C LEU A 62 14.86 -2.91 -1.16
N LEU A 63 15.29 -3.92 -0.39
CA LEU A 63 16.08 -3.68 0.82
C LEU A 63 17.46 -3.11 0.49
N ALA A 64 18.13 -3.61 -0.55
CA ALA A 64 19.40 -3.05 -1.00
C ALA A 64 19.25 -1.59 -1.47
N LEU A 65 18.12 -1.25 -2.10
CA LEU A 65 17.77 0.13 -2.43
C LEU A 65 17.60 0.98 -1.17
N ALA A 66 16.90 0.47 -0.15
CA ALA A 66 16.75 1.17 1.13
C ALA A 66 18.07 1.38 1.87
N ALA A 67 19.04 0.48 1.69
CA ALA A 67 20.39 0.68 2.22
C ALA A 67 21.16 1.81 1.50
N ALA A 68 20.82 2.10 0.25
CA ALA A 68 21.53 3.05 -0.61
C ALA A 68 20.88 4.43 -0.65
N ASP A 69 19.57 4.54 -0.43
CA ASP A 69 18.81 5.78 -0.52
C ASP A 69 18.08 6.09 0.80
N PRO A 70 18.43 7.20 1.50
CA PRO A 70 17.79 7.55 2.77
C PRO A 70 16.31 7.93 2.65
N LEU A 71 15.79 8.20 1.44
CA LEU A 71 14.36 8.44 1.23
C LEU A 71 13.51 7.18 1.34
N VAL A 72 14.09 5.99 1.34
CA VAL A 72 13.35 4.74 1.55
C VAL A 72 13.33 4.43 3.05
N ALA A 73 12.27 4.89 3.72
CA ALA A 73 12.07 4.66 5.14
C ALA A 73 11.62 3.22 5.43
N GLY A 74 10.86 2.61 4.52
CA GLY A 74 10.35 1.25 4.67
C GLY A 74 10.23 0.48 3.35
N VAL A 75 10.26 -0.84 3.46
CA VAL A 75 10.05 -1.81 2.40
C VAL A 75 8.91 -2.74 2.83
N VAL A 76 7.85 -2.78 2.02
CA VAL A 76 6.84 -3.84 2.07
C VAL A 76 7.21 -4.87 1.01
N GLY A 77 7.86 -5.95 1.46
CA GLY A 77 8.37 -7.00 0.59
C GLY A 77 7.31 -8.05 0.21
N TRP A 78 7.73 -9.01 -0.60
CA TRP A 78 7.04 -10.29 -0.72
C TRP A 78 7.71 -11.34 0.17
N LEU A 79 6.92 -12.05 0.95
CA LEU A 79 7.32 -13.21 1.74
C LEU A 79 6.28 -14.31 1.56
N ASP A 80 6.73 -15.56 1.46
CA ASP A 80 5.82 -16.70 1.44
C ASP A 80 5.32 -16.99 2.86
N VAL A 81 4.13 -16.48 3.19
CA VAL A 81 3.52 -16.69 4.50
C VAL A 81 2.98 -18.11 4.71
N GLU A 82 2.85 -18.91 3.65
CA GLU A 82 2.47 -20.32 3.78
C GLU A 82 3.65 -21.20 4.20
N ALA A 83 4.88 -20.72 3.96
CA ALA A 83 6.11 -21.45 4.19
C ALA A 83 6.28 -21.83 5.68
N PRO A 84 6.68 -23.08 5.98
CA PRO A 84 6.91 -23.52 7.36
C PRO A 84 8.18 -22.90 7.96
N ASP A 85 9.11 -22.44 7.13
CA ASP A 85 10.41 -21.83 7.44
C ASP A 85 10.37 -20.29 7.37
N LEU A 86 9.18 -19.68 7.53
CA LEU A 86 9.01 -18.23 7.47
C LEU A 86 9.89 -17.50 8.50
N ASP A 87 10.02 -18.01 9.73
CA ASP A 87 10.89 -17.42 10.76
C ASP A 87 12.37 -17.37 10.32
N GLU A 88 12.86 -18.44 9.68
CA GLU A 88 14.22 -18.53 9.18
C GLU A 88 14.42 -17.61 7.97
N THR A 89 13.40 -17.52 7.11
CA THR A 89 13.35 -16.57 6.00
C THR A 89 13.40 -15.12 6.49
N LEU A 90 12.64 -14.78 7.53
CA LEU A 90 12.67 -13.45 8.15
C LEU A 90 14.04 -13.16 8.75
N ALA A 91 14.60 -14.10 9.52
CA ALA A 91 15.92 -13.95 10.13
C ALA A 91 17.02 -13.69 9.08
N SER A 92 17.01 -14.44 7.97
CA SER A 92 17.97 -14.23 6.88
C SER A 92 17.71 -12.92 6.12
N THR A 93 16.45 -12.55 5.89
CA THR A 93 16.08 -11.27 5.23
C THR A 93 16.53 -10.06 6.04
N ARG A 94 16.42 -10.11 7.38
CA ARG A 94 16.90 -9.05 8.28
C ARG A 94 18.42 -8.84 8.22
N LEU A 95 19.19 -9.85 7.78
CA LEU A 95 20.65 -9.76 7.62
C LEU A 95 21.08 -9.13 6.27
N LEU A 96 20.15 -8.95 5.32
CA LEU A 96 20.45 -8.30 4.05
C LEU A 96 20.78 -6.81 4.26
N PRO A 97 21.53 -6.18 3.34
CA PRO A 97 21.66 -4.73 3.30
C PRO A 97 20.27 -4.09 3.32
N GLY A 98 20.03 -3.20 4.29
CA GLY A 98 18.74 -2.54 4.47
C GLY A 98 17.67 -3.38 5.17
N GLY A 99 17.98 -4.58 5.68
CA GLY A 99 17.03 -5.49 6.35
C GLY A 99 16.24 -4.88 7.52
N ARG A 100 16.76 -3.83 8.18
CA ARG A 100 16.00 -3.06 9.19
C ARG A 100 14.80 -2.32 8.60
N HIS A 101 14.85 -1.95 7.32
CA HIS A 101 13.77 -1.27 6.60
C HIS A 101 12.67 -2.22 6.15
N LEU A 102 12.77 -3.55 6.40
CA LEU A 102 11.62 -4.43 6.22
C LEU A 102 10.57 -4.09 7.28
N VAL A 103 9.46 -3.50 6.85
CA VAL A 103 8.38 -3.01 7.74
C VAL A 103 7.06 -3.74 7.51
N GLY A 104 6.94 -4.47 6.41
CA GLY A 104 5.76 -5.27 6.14
C GLY A 104 5.97 -6.26 5.02
N ALA A 105 4.92 -7.02 4.76
CA ALA A 105 4.82 -7.90 3.61
C ALA A 105 3.44 -7.77 2.97
N ARG A 106 3.38 -8.16 1.69
CA ARG A 106 2.15 -8.18 0.90
C ARG A 106 2.12 -9.40 0.00
N HIS A 107 0.90 -9.85 -0.29
CA HIS A 107 0.61 -10.82 -1.34
C HIS A 107 -0.43 -10.22 -2.31
N GLN A 108 -0.32 -10.54 -3.60
CA GLN A 108 -1.21 -10.02 -4.65
C GLN A 108 -2.59 -10.70 -4.60
N LEU A 109 -3.34 -10.52 -3.50
CA LEU A 109 -4.62 -11.19 -3.23
C LEU A 109 -5.69 -10.91 -4.30
N GLN A 110 -5.63 -9.74 -4.95
CA GLN A 110 -6.54 -9.37 -6.04
C GLN A 110 -6.48 -10.32 -7.26
N VAL A 111 -5.36 -11.04 -7.45
CA VAL A 111 -5.21 -12.05 -8.52
C VAL A 111 -5.06 -13.47 -7.97
N GLU A 112 -5.20 -13.67 -6.66
CA GLU A 112 -5.20 -15.01 -6.04
C GLU A 112 -6.50 -15.74 -6.39
N PRO A 113 -6.43 -16.90 -7.08
CA PRO A 113 -7.62 -17.63 -7.50
C PRO A 113 -8.42 -18.24 -6.32
N ASP A 114 -7.77 -18.55 -5.20
CA ASP A 114 -8.47 -19.08 -4.02
C ASP A 114 -9.06 -17.96 -3.15
N ARG A 115 -10.39 -17.82 -3.19
CA ARG A 115 -11.15 -16.87 -2.36
C ARG A 115 -11.06 -17.17 -0.85
N GLN A 116 -10.62 -18.36 -0.48
CA GLN A 116 -10.40 -18.77 0.91
C GLN A 116 -8.92 -18.73 1.31
N TRP A 117 -8.02 -18.19 0.46
CA TRP A 117 -6.59 -18.18 0.73
C TRP A 117 -6.24 -17.58 2.09
N LEU A 118 -6.84 -16.43 2.43
CA LEU A 118 -6.64 -15.79 3.74
C LEU A 118 -7.07 -16.68 4.90
N ASP A 119 -8.08 -17.52 4.74
CA ASP A 119 -8.60 -18.43 5.78
C ASP A 119 -7.78 -19.71 5.95
N ARG A 120 -6.80 -19.97 5.07
CA ARG A 120 -5.95 -21.15 5.17
C ARG A 120 -5.16 -21.14 6.48
N PRO A 121 -5.07 -22.27 7.21
CA PRO A 121 -4.30 -22.33 8.45
C PRO A 121 -2.82 -21.95 8.29
N ALA A 122 -2.20 -22.27 7.15
CA ALA A 122 -0.81 -21.90 6.87
C ALA A 122 -0.64 -20.39 6.75
N VAL A 123 -1.54 -19.72 6.02
CA VAL A 123 -1.57 -18.26 5.90
C VAL A 123 -1.82 -17.61 7.25
N ARG A 124 -2.81 -18.09 8.02
CA ARG A 124 -3.11 -17.58 9.37
C ARG A 124 -1.87 -17.62 10.27
N ARG A 125 -1.18 -18.76 10.31
CA ARG A 125 0.09 -18.92 11.04
C ARG A 125 1.15 -17.93 10.56
N GLY A 126 1.35 -17.81 9.25
CA GLY A 126 2.36 -16.90 8.70
C GLY A 126 2.08 -15.44 9.05
N LEU A 127 0.81 -15.00 8.99
CA LEU A 127 0.42 -13.65 9.40
C LEU A 127 0.63 -13.41 10.90
N GLU A 128 0.38 -14.41 11.75
CA GLU A 128 0.72 -14.35 13.18
C GLU A 128 2.22 -14.16 13.37
N THR A 129 3.05 -14.97 12.71
CA THR A 129 4.52 -14.84 12.73
C THR A 129 4.95 -13.44 12.29
N LEU A 130 4.41 -12.88 11.21
CA LEU A 130 4.73 -11.51 10.80
C LEU A 130 4.44 -10.48 11.92
N GLY A 131 3.28 -10.61 12.57
CA GLY A 131 2.91 -9.74 13.69
C GLY A 131 3.83 -9.87 14.91
N GLU A 132 4.29 -11.09 15.23
CA GLU A 132 5.27 -11.33 16.30
C GLU A 132 6.62 -10.64 16.02
N HIS A 133 6.98 -10.49 14.74
CA HIS A 133 8.17 -9.75 14.28
C HIS A 133 7.91 -8.25 14.06
N GLY A 134 6.73 -7.75 14.43
CA GLY A 134 6.33 -6.35 14.29
C GLY A 134 6.13 -5.89 12.85
N LEU A 135 5.94 -6.82 11.91
CA LEU A 135 5.71 -6.51 10.50
C LEU A 135 4.22 -6.30 10.22
N VAL A 136 3.92 -5.32 9.36
CA VAL A 136 2.58 -5.02 8.87
C VAL A 136 2.21 -5.94 7.70
N TRP A 137 0.94 -6.32 7.59
CA TRP A 137 0.42 -6.97 6.39
C TRP A 137 -0.42 -6.01 5.55
N ASP A 138 0.06 -5.73 4.34
CA ASP A 138 -0.65 -4.90 3.36
C ASP A 138 -1.62 -5.77 2.53
N LEU A 139 -2.84 -5.28 2.35
CA LEU A 139 -3.96 -5.99 1.74
C LEU A 139 -4.36 -5.31 0.42
N VAL A 140 -3.81 -5.80 -0.69
CA VAL A 140 -4.23 -5.42 -2.05
C VAL A 140 -5.30 -6.37 -2.57
N VAL A 141 -6.55 -5.90 -2.61
CA VAL A 141 -7.74 -6.71 -2.88
C VAL A 141 -8.71 -6.00 -3.82
N SER A 142 -9.60 -6.76 -4.45
CA SER A 142 -10.78 -6.23 -5.13
C SER A 142 -11.93 -5.99 -4.13
N PRO A 143 -12.92 -5.11 -4.43
CA PRO A 143 -14.04 -4.82 -3.53
C PRO A 143 -14.79 -6.05 -3.01
N GLU A 144 -14.96 -7.06 -3.86
CA GLU A 144 -15.71 -8.26 -3.52
C GLU A 144 -14.98 -9.17 -2.51
N GLN A 145 -13.72 -8.87 -2.18
CA GLN A 145 -12.91 -9.59 -1.20
C GLN A 145 -12.89 -8.91 0.18
N LEU A 146 -13.51 -7.73 0.34
CA LEU A 146 -13.49 -7.01 1.63
C LEU A 146 -14.15 -7.81 2.77
N GLY A 147 -15.13 -8.65 2.46
CA GLY A 147 -15.70 -9.61 3.41
C GLY A 147 -14.70 -10.68 3.89
N ASP A 148 -13.76 -11.10 3.04
CA ASP A 148 -12.69 -12.06 3.35
C ASP A 148 -11.61 -11.39 4.20
N VAL A 149 -11.25 -10.16 3.85
CA VAL A 149 -10.35 -9.29 4.65
C VAL A 149 -10.89 -9.12 6.06
N ARG A 150 -12.19 -8.84 6.21
CA ARG A 150 -12.79 -8.63 7.53
C ARG A 150 -12.64 -9.85 8.44
N ARG A 151 -12.89 -11.05 7.90
CA ARG A 151 -12.70 -12.31 8.66
C ARG A 151 -11.24 -12.46 9.08
N ALA A 152 -10.30 -12.15 8.19
CA ALA A 152 -8.88 -12.25 8.45
C ALA A 152 -8.39 -11.31 9.54
N VAL A 153 -8.68 -10.02 9.41
CA VAL A 153 -8.25 -8.99 10.36
C VAL A 153 -8.88 -9.22 11.74
N ALA A 154 -10.16 -9.62 11.79
CA ALA A 154 -10.84 -9.90 13.04
C ALA A 154 -10.29 -11.14 13.78
N ALA A 155 -9.77 -12.13 13.04
CA ALA A 155 -9.15 -13.31 13.62
C ALA A 155 -7.77 -13.05 14.21
N LEU A 156 -7.12 -11.95 13.83
CA LEU A 156 -5.72 -11.64 14.13
C LEU A 156 -5.56 -10.24 14.75
N PRO A 157 -6.19 -9.94 15.90
CA PRO A 157 -6.18 -8.61 16.50
C PRO A 157 -4.79 -8.11 16.92
N GLN A 158 -3.81 -9.00 17.05
CA GLN A 158 -2.41 -8.71 17.37
C GLN A 158 -1.57 -8.29 16.15
N VAL A 159 -2.07 -8.52 14.93
CA VAL A 159 -1.37 -8.18 13.69
C VAL A 159 -1.88 -6.83 13.20
N SER A 160 -0.96 -5.95 12.79
CA SER A 160 -1.32 -4.69 12.14
C SER A 160 -1.53 -4.90 10.65
N PHE A 161 -2.63 -4.38 10.14
CA PHE A 161 -3.02 -4.49 8.74
C PHE A 161 -3.14 -3.11 8.10
N VAL A 162 -2.83 -3.02 6.81
CA VAL A 162 -3.09 -1.84 5.98
C VAL A 162 -3.89 -2.26 4.75
N LEU A 163 -5.08 -1.68 4.58
CA LEU A 163 -5.87 -1.83 3.36
C LEU A 163 -5.30 -0.93 2.28
N ASP A 164 -4.79 -1.52 1.20
CA ASP A 164 -4.29 -0.77 0.05
C ASP A 164 -5.46 -0.12 -0.71
N HIS A 165 -5.21 1.08 -1.24
CA HIS A 165 -6.08 1.84 -2.15
C HIS A 165 -7.56 1.94 -1.73
N ALA A 166 -7.81 2.11 -0.43
CA ALA A 166 -9.16 2.13 0.14
C ALA A 166 -10.03 0.90 -0.20
N GLY A 167 -9.41 -0.25 -0.50
CA GLY A 167 -10.14 -1.44 -0.94
C GLY A 167 -10.72 -1.31 -2.36
N LYS A 168 -10.10 -0.47 -3.20
CA LYS A 168 -10.39 -0.28 -4.62
C LYS A 168 -11.85 0.08 -4.93
N PRO A 169 -12.40 1.17 -4.37
CA PRO A 169 -13.78 1.58 -4.62
C PRO A 169 -14.09 1.59 -6.12
N PRO A 170 -15.24 1.06 -6.58
CA PRO A 170 -15.56 0.97 -8.01
C PRO A 170 -15.96 2.33 -8.61
N LEU A 171 -15.02 3.26 -8.69
CA LEU A 171 -15.20 4.68 -9.07
C LEU A 171 -15.50 4.88 -10.56
N ALA A 172 -15.16 3.92 -11.43
CA ALA A 172 -15.47 3.94 -12.86
C ALA A 172 -16.95 3.61 -13.19
N GLY A 173 -17.90 4.03 -12.34
CA GLY A 173 -19.34 3.87 -12.54
C GLY A 173 -19.96 2.63 -11.91
N GLY A 174 -19.27 1.98 -10.96
CA GLY A 174 -19.85 0.88 -10.18
C GLY A 174 -20.61 1.34 -8.94
N ASP A 175 -21.23 0.38 -8.25
CA ASP A 175 -22.03 0.65 -7.06
C ASP A 175 -21.14 0.79 -5.81
N LEU A 176 -21.07 2.01 -5.27
CA LEU A 176 -20.36 2.28 -4.02
C LEU A 176 -21.10 1.76 -2.78
N ALA A 177 -22.38 1.41 -2.84
CA ALA A 177 -23.15 1.03 -1.65
C ALA A 177 -22.60 -0.23 -0.97
N ALA A 178 -22.27 -1.26 -1.75
CA ALA A 178 -21.67 -2.50 -1.23
C ALA A 178 -20.29 -2.22 -0.61
N TRP A 179 -19.41 -1.55 -1.36
CA TRP A 179 -18.10 -1.13 -0.88
C TRP A 179 -18.18 -0.30 0.41
N ARG A 180 -19.11 0.65 0.49
CA ARG A 180 -19.31 1.49 1.69
C ARG A 180 -19.68 0.66 2.92
N ALA A 181 -20.58 -0.30 2.74
CA ALA A 181 -21.04 -1.17 3.81
C ALA A 181 -19.91 -2.08 4.32
N ASP A 182 -19.14 -2.67 3.40
CA ASP A 182 -18.00 -3.51 3.75
C ASP A 182 -16.89 -2.71 4.43
N LEU A 183 -16.60 -1.50 3.92
CA LEU A 183 -15.61 -0.62 4.52
C LEU A 183 -16.03 -0.16 5.92
N ALA A 184 -17.31 0.13 6.14
CA ALA A 184 -17.83 0.45 7.48
C ALA A 184 -17.66 -0.71 8.46
N ALA A 185 -17.87 -1.95 8.00
CA ALA A 185 -17.64 -3.14 8.82
C ALA A 185 -16.15 -3.33 9.15
N LEU A 186 -15.25 -3.07 8.19
CA LEU A 186 -13.80 -3.13 8.38
C LEU A 186 -13.29 -2.05 9.34
N ALA A 187 -13.82 -0.84 9.28
CA ALA A 187 -13.38 0.28 10.11
C ALA A 187 -13.61 0.04 11.62
N THR A 188 -14.48 -0.90 11.99
CA THR A 188 -14.68 -1.34 13.39
C THR A 188 -13.48 -2.10 13.97
N LEU A 189 -12.55 -2.55 13.13
CA LEU A 189 -11.36 -3.29 13.52
C LEU A 189 -10.21 -2.31 13.80
N PRO A 190 -9.76 -2.16 15.06
CA PRO A 190 -8.80 -1.11 15.43
C PRO A 190 -7.39 -1.36 14.89
N ASN A 191 -7.06 -2.60 14.55
CA ASN A 191 -5.78 -3.02 13.98
C ASN A 191 -5.71 -2.89 12.45
N LEU A 192 -6.68 -2.21 11.82
CA LEU A 192 -6.68 -1.91 10.39
C LEU A 192 -6.55 -0.40 10.14
N ALA A 193 -5.52 -0.05 9.38
CA ALA A 193 -5.36 1.25 8.75
C ALA A 193 -5.64 1.16 7.25
N VAL A 194 -5.70 2.29 6.56
CA VAL A 194 -6.04 2.38 5.14
C VAL A 194 -5.15 3.38 4.42
N LYS A 195 -4.70 3.02 3.22
CA LYS A 195 -4.04 3.94 2.30
C LYS A 195 -5.08 4.61 1.42
N LEU A 196 -5.16 5.93 1.47
CA LEU A 196 -5.91 6.73 0.53
C LEU A 196 -5.00 7.03 -0.68
N SER A 197 -4.84 6.01 -1.52
CA SER A 197 -3.93 5.93 -2.68
C SER A 197 -4.63 5.24 -3.85
N GLY A 198 -4.06 5.26 -5.05
CA GLY A 198 -4.55 4.47 -6.20
C GLY A 198 -5.97 4.80 -6.69
N LEU A 199 -6.65 5.83 -6.16
CA LEU A 199 -8.04 6.12 -6.51
C LEU A 199 -8.21 6.54 -7.97
N VAL A 200 -7.25 7.26 -8.53
CA VAL A 200 -7.28 7.75 -9.92
C VAL A 200 -7.35 6.58 -10.92
N THR A 201 -6.72 5.44 -10.58
CA THR A 201 -6.74 4.22 -11.41
C THR A 201 -7.97 3.35 -11.19
N GLU A 202 -8.78 3.62 -10.17
CA GLU A 202 -10.09 2.99 -10.01
C GLU A 202 -11.22 3.81 -10.66
N ALA A 203 -10.94 5.06 -11.03
CA ALA A 203 -11.84 5.97 -11.74
C ALA A 203 -11.74 5.80 -13.26
N SER A 204 -12.51 6.59 -14.01
CA SER A 204 -12.41 6.61 -15.48
C SER A 204 -11.12 7.32 -15.91
N TRP A 205 -10.09 6.56 -16.29
CA TRP A 205 -8.72 7.04 -16.55
C TRP A 205 -8.61 8.24 -17.50
N ASP A 206 -9.51 8.36 -18.47
CA ASP A 206 -9.48 9.40 -19.51
C ASP A 206 -10.19 10.70 -19.13
N ARG A 207 -10.96 10.72 -18.04
CA ARG A 207 -11.88 11.83 -17.73
C ARG A 207 -12.16 12.08 -16.26
N TRP A 208 -11.53 11.34 -15.36
CA TRP A 208 -11.75 11.48 -13.92
C TRP A 208 -11.49 12.94 -13.49
N GLN A 209 -12.26 13.41 -12.53
CA GLN A 209 -12.05 14.66 -11.80
C GLN A 209 -11.95 14.36 -10.30
N VAL A 210 -11.43 15.30 -9.50
CA VAL A 210 -11.29 15.09 -8.05
C VAL A 210 -12.64 14.82 -7.39
N GLU A 211 -13.72 15.43 -7.90
CA GLU A 211 -15.09 15.22 -7.46
C GLU A 211 -15.57 13.78 -7.63
N ASP A 212 -15.03 13.02 -8.60
CA ASP A 212 -15.36 11.61 -8.78
C ASP A 212 -14.77 10.75 -7.65
N LEU A 213 -13.65 11.18 -7.06
CA LEU A 213 -12.92 10.46 -6.01
C LEU A 213 -13.42 10.83 -4.60
N ARG A 214 -13.92 12.06 -4.45
CA ARG A 214 -14.37 12.64 -3.18
C ARG A 214 -15.35 11.76 -2.40
N PRO A 215 -16.36 11.10 -3.02
CA PRO A 215 -17.26 10.21 -2.29
C PRO A 215 -16.54 9.06 -1.57
N ALA A 216 -15.47 8.51 -2.15
CA ALA A 216 -14.68 7.46 -1.53
C ALA A 216 -13.76 8.01 -0.44
N ALA A 217 -13.07 9.12 -0.72
CA ALA A 217 -12.18 9.76 0.24
C ALA A 217 -12.91 10.23 1.51
N ASP A 218 -14.05 10.91 1.36
CA ASP A 218 -14.86 11.38 2.48
C ASP A 218 -15.33 10.20 3.34
N HIS A 219 -15.74 9.08 2.71
CA HIS A 219 -16.16 7.86 3.41
C HIS A 219 -15.02 7.21 4.20
N VAL A 220 -13.82 7.16 3.61
CA VAL A 220 -12.62 6.64 4.27
C VAL A 220 -12.28 7.50 5.48
N LEU A 221 -12.23 8.83 5.32
CA LEU A 221 -11.90 9.76 6.40
C LEU A 221 -12.95 9.75 7.52
N GLU A 222 -14.23 9.64 7.19
CA GLU A 222 -15.32 9.53 8.17
C GLU A 222 -15.18 8.27 9.04
N LEU A 223 -14.83 7.13 8.43
CA LEU A 223 -14.80 5.84 9.11
C LEU A 223 -13.48 5.56 9.84
N PHE A 224 -12.35 5.83 9.20
CA PHE A 224 -11.03 5.50 9.75
C PHE A 224 -10.46 6.63 10.59
N GLY A 225 -10.86 7.87 10.28
CA GLY A 225 -10.21 9.05 10.82
C GLY A 225 -8.83 9.30 10.20
N PRO A 226 -8.27 10.49 10.43
CA PRO A 226 -6.94 10.85 9.96
C PRO A 226 -5.83 10.04 10.63
N ASP A 227 -6.06 9.52 11.83
CA ASP A 227 -5.10 8.72 12.60
C ASP A 227 -4.94 7.28 12.07
N ARG A 228 -5.84 6.78 11.21
CA ARG A 228 -5.70 5.47 10.53
C ARG A 228 -5.74 5.56 9.01
N THR A 229 -5.69 6.77 8.45
CA THR A 229 -5.58 7.00 7.00
C THR A 229 -4.18 7.52 6.67
N MET A 230 -3.58 7.04 5.58
CA MET A 230 -2.26 7.50 5.12
C MET A 230 -2.23 7.74 3.61
N PHE A 231 -1.42 8.71 3.18
CA PHE A 231 -1.14 9.00 1.78
C PHE A 231 -0.27 7.91 1.14
N GLY A 232 -0.50 7.63 -0.14
CA GLY A 232 0.43 6.94 -1.02
C GLY A 232 0.18 7.35 -2.46
N SER A 233 1.23 7.55 -3.25
CA SER A 233 1.10 8.04 -4.62
C SER A 233 0.59 6.96 -5.58
N ASP A 234 0.87 5.69 -5.27
CA ASP A 234 0.78 4.57 -6.21
C ASP A 234 1.60 4.82 -7.49
N TRP A 235 2.64 5.66 -7.41
CA TRP A 235 3.54 5.88 -8.54
C TRP A 235 4.34 4.61 -8.81
N PRO A 236 4.59 4.23 -10.08
CA PRO A 236 4.16 4.90 -11.31
C PRO A 236 2.82 4.37 -11.86
N VAL A 237 2.10 3.50 -11.13
CA VAL A 237 0.80 2.95 -11.57
C VAL A 237 -0.22 4.06 -11.82
N CYS A 238 -0.19 5.14 -11.03
CA CYS A 238 -1.02 6.33 -11.22
C CYS A 238 -0.96 6.92 -12.65
N LEU A 239 0.15 6.70 -13.38
CA LEU A 239 0.32 7.17 -14.76
C LEU A 239 -0.67 6.53 -15.74
N LEU A 240 -1.28 5.39 -15.40
CA LEU A 240 -2.36 4.76 -16.19
C LEU A 240 -3.56 5.70 -16.36
N ALA A 241 -3.86 6.49 -15.33
CA ALA A 241 -4.92 7.47 -15.32
C ALA A 241 -4.48 8.86 -15.83
N GLY A 242 -3.32 8.94 -16.50
CA GLY A 242 -2.72 10.21 -16.93
C GLY A 242 -2.30 11.13 -15.78
N ALA A 243 -2.29 10.62 -14.54
CA ALA A 243 -1.93 11.38 -13.35
C ALA A 243 -0.44 11.23 -13.06
N ASP A 244 0.33 12.31 -13.22
CA ASP A 244 1.71 12.35 -12.71
C ASP A 244 1.74 12.56 -11.19
N TYR A 245 2.94 12.53 -10.61
CA TYR A 245 3.12 12.61 -9.16
C TYR A 245 2.53 13.92 -8.58
N ASP A 246 2.79 15.05 -9.24
CA ASP A 246 2.26 16.37 -8.86
C ASP A 246 0.72 16.38 -8.86
N SER A 247 0.11 15.82 -9.90
CA SER A 247 -1.34 15.69 -10.01
C SER A 247 -1.94 14.83 -8.89
N VAL A 248 -1.27 13.74 -8.50
CA VAL A 248 -1.71 12.88 -7.38
C VAL A 248 -1.60 13.61 -6.05
N VAL A 249 -0.50 14.34 -5.80
CA VAL A 249 -0.35 15.14 -4.58
C VAL A 249 -1.39 16.26 -4.50
N ALA A 250 -1.61 16.99 -5.60
CA ALA A 250 -2.62 18.04 -5.66
C ALA A 250 -4.04 17.50 -5.45
N THR A 251 -4.34 16.33 -6.04
CA THR A 251 -5.61 15.62 -5.83
C THR A 251 -5.79 15.24 -4.37
N PHE A 252 -4.77 14.65 -3.74
CA PHE A 252 -4.85 14.28 -2.33
C PHE A 252 -5.05 15.51 -1.43
N ASP A 253 -4.29 16.60 -1.65
CA ASP A 253 -4.44 17.84 -0.89
C ASP A 253 -5.87 18.42 -0.98
N ASP A 254 -6.53 18.32 -2.14
CA ASP A 254 -7.93 18.74 -2.33
C ASP A 254 -8.93 17.81 -1.63
N LEU A 255 -8.67 16.50 -1.63
CA LEU A 255 -9.50 15.50 -0.93
C LEU A 255 -9.43 15.68 0.59
N VAL A 256 -8.29 16.08 1.14
CA VAL A 256 -8.10 16.28 2.60
C VAL A 256 -8.19 17.74 3.05
N ALA A 257 -8.66 18.65 2.17
CA ALA A 257 -8.67 20.08 2.43
C ALA A 257 -9.52 20.50 3.65
N SER A 258 -10.54 19.70 4.01
CA SER A 258 -11.41 19.94 5.16
C SER A 258 -10.76 19.63 6.52
N LEU A 259 -9.67 18.85 6.54
CA LEU A 259 -8.95 18.48 7.75
C LEU A 259 -8.25 19.69 8.38
N THR A 260 -8.04 19.64 9.69
CA THR A 260 -7.17 20.59 10.38
C THR A 260 -5.69 20.37 10.01
N ALA A 261 -4.81 21.30 10.39
CA ALA A 261 -3.38 21.14 10.13
C ALA A 261 -2.78 19.89 10.83
N ALA A 262 -3.26 19.55 12.03
CA ALA A 262 -2.81 18.38 12.77
C ALA A 262 -3.28 17.08 12.11
N GLU A 263 -4.55 17.02 11.70
CA GLU A 263 -5.10 15.87 10.99
C GLU A 263 -4.46 15.68 9.60
N ARG A 264 -4.14 16.78 8.91
CA ARG A 264 -3.34 16.71 7.67
C ARG A 264 -1.95 16.12 7.92
N ALA A 265 -1.28 16.45 9.02
CA ALA A 265 0.02 15.85 9.34
C ALA A 265 -0.09 14.33 9.57
N GLN A 266 -1.19 13.86 10.17
CA GLN A 266 -1.46 12.44 10.34
C GLN A 266 -1.59 11.72 9.00
N VAL A 267 -2.47 12.20 8.11
CA VAL A 267 -2.69 11.54 6.81
C VAL A 267 -1.49 11.67 5.88
N TRP A 268 -0.71 12.75 5.99
CA TRP A 268 0.50 12.94 5.19
C TRP A 268 1.69 12.14 5.68
N GLY A 269 1.72 11.64 6.92
CA GLY A 269 2.83 10.79 7.33
C GLY A 269 2.80 10.24 8.74
N ASP A 270 2.29 10.95 9.76
CA ASP A 270 2.41 10.46 11.14
C ASP A 270 1.69 9.10 11.34
N THR A 271 0.61 8.87 10.58
CA THR A 271 -0.08 7.57 10.54
C THR A 271 0.81 6.48 9.94
N ALA A 272 1.50 6.74 8.82
CA ALA A 272 2.42 5.78 8.21
C ALA A 272 3.60 5.46 9.13
N VAL A 273 4.19 6.48 9.76
CA VAL A 273 5.28 6.33 10.74
C VAL A 273 4.89 5.39 11.87
N ARG A 274 3.73 5.64 12.47
CA ARG A 274 3.23 4.85 13.60
C ARG A 274 2.88 3.42 13.19
N VAL A 275 2.19 3.24 12.05
CA VAL A 275 1.70 1.93 11.62
C VAL A 275 2.84 1.02 11.17
N TYR A 276 3.82 1.54 10.41
CA TYR A 276 4.96 0.77 9.91
C TYR A 276 6.17 0.77 10.86
N GLY A 277 6.14 1.54 11.96
CA GLY A 277 7.28 1.66 12.87
C GLY A 277 8.51 2.27 12.20
N LEU A 278 8.31 3.29 11.36
CA LEU A 278 9.41 3.93 10.62
C LEU A 278 10.35 4.65 11.61
N GLU A 279 11.65 4.38 11.52
CA GLU A 279 12.68 5.05 12.31
C GLU A 279 12.93 6.46 11.75
N GLU A 280 13.12 7.44 12.63
CA GLU A 280 13.57 8.82 12.28
C GLU A 280 15.09 8.87 12.01
#